data_AF-A0A397IP90-F1
#
_entry.id   AF-A0A397IP90-F1
#
_cell.length_a   1.000
_cell.length_b   1.000
_cell.length_c   1.000
_cell.angle_alpha   90.00
_cell.angle_beta   90.00
_cell.angle_gamma   90.00
#
_symmetry.space_group_name_H-M   'P 1'
#
loop_
_entity.id
_entity.type
_entity.pdbx_description
1 polymer ?
#
loop_
_entity_poly.entity_id
_entity_poly.type
_entity_poly.pdbx_seq_one_letter_code
_entity_poly.pdbx_strand_id
1 'polypeptide(L)'
;MAFYRCPYILRTGEVCNRGCYHPDGCYVHRSSPIRIPCKEYGCSELNRSKYGYCDLHARKHRKKKQYQQKKLEKMAQNRSEKTF
;
A
#
# COMPACT_ATOMS: atom_id res chain seq x y z
N MET A 1 -27.90 -19.24 -4.59
CA MET A 1 -26.80 -18.49 -5.24
C MET A 1 -26.72 -17.12 -4.57
N ALA A 2 -25.62 -16.80 -3.90
CA ALA A 2 -25.45 -15.47 -3.32
C ALA A 2 -25.15 -14.45 -4.43
N PHE A 3 -25.80 -13.30 -4.36
CA PHE A 3 -25.57 -12.18 -5.27
C PHE A 3 -24.62 -11.19 -4.60
N TYR A 4 -23.44 -11.02 -5.17
CA TYR A 4 -22.40 -10.13 -4.67
C TYR A 4 -22.32 -8.87 -5.52
N ARG A 5 -21.82 -7.79 -4.94
CA ARG A 5 -21.47 -6.56 -5.66
C ARG A 5 -19.97 -6.51 -5.84
N CYS A 6 -19.53 -6.18 -7.05
CA CYS A 6 -18.10 -6.07 -7.34
C CYS A 6 -17.44 -4.93 -6.55
N PRO A 7 -16.44 -5.22 -5.68
CA PRO A 7 -15.81 -4.22 -4.82
C PRO A 7 -14.72 -3.40 -5.51
N TYR A 8 -14.49 -3.60 -6.82
CA TYR A 8 -13.40 -2.97 -7.54
C TYR A 8 -13.58 -1.46 -7.66
N ILE A 9 -12.57 -0.69 -7.25
CA ILE A 9 -12.54 0.78 -7.36
C ILE A 9 -11.95 1.17 -8.72
N LEU A 10 -12.72 1.92 -9.51
CA LEU A 10 -12.32 2.47 -10.79
C LEU A 10 -11.27 3.58 -10.62
N ARG A 11 -10.63 3.99 -11.72
CA ARG A 11 -9.69 5.14 -11.71
C ARG A 11 -10.37 6.44 -11.27
N THR A 12 -11.69 6.56 -11.49
CA THR A 12 -12.51 7.69 -11.07
C THR A 12 -12.75 7.72 -9.56
N GLY A 13 -12.41 6.66 -8.82
CA GLY A 13 -12.73 6.51 -7.40
C GLY A 13 -14.10 5.86 -7.15
N GLU A 14 -14.90 5.65 -8.19
CA GLU A 14 -16.18 4.98 -8.09
C GLU A 14 -16.02 3.46 -7.94
N VAL A 15 -16.89 2.84 -7.15
CA VAL A 15 -16.93 1.38 -7.02
C VAL A 15 -17.73 0.82 -8.20
N CYS A 16 -17.19 -0.21 -8.85
CA CYS A 16 -17.82 -0.86 -10.00
C CYS A 16 -19.26 -1.31 -9.69
N ASN A 17 -19.49 -1.90 -8.51
CA ASN A 17 -20.81 -2.23 -7.96
C ASN A 17 -21.72 -3.09 -8.86
N ARG A 18 -21.18 -3.64 -9.96
CA ARG A 18 -21.91 -4.56 -10.84
C ARG A 18 -22.26 -5.83 -10.05
N GLY A 19 -23.50 -6.27 -10.24
CA GLY A 19 -23.96 -7.55 -9.72
C GLY A 19 -23.14 -8.71 -10.29
N CYS A 20 -22.77 -9.66 -9.45
CA CYS A 20 -22.00 -10.82 -9.83
C CYS A 20 -22.29 -11.99 -8.88
N TYR A 21 -21.96 -13.21 -9.33
CA TYR A 21 -22.13 -14.42 -8.54
C TYR A 21 -20.83 -14.87 -7.83
N HIS A 22 -19.76 -14.08 -7.92
CA HIS A 22 -18.48 -14.37 -7.31
C HIS A 22 -18.13 -13.34 -6.22
N PRO A 23 -17.63 -13.78 -5.06
CA PRO A 23 -17.29 -12.88 -3.96
C PRO A 23 -16.11 -11.95 -4.29
N ASP A 24 -15.18 -12.41 -5.12
CA ASP A 24 -13.96 -11.65 -5.47
C ASP A 24 -14.21 -10.51 -6.46
N GLY A 25 -15.37 -10.51 -7.13
CA GLY A 25 -15.74 -9.47 -8.10
C GLY A 25 -16.35 -10.01 -9.39
N CYS A 26 -16.73 -9.09 -10.28
CA CYS A 26 -17.30 -9.43 -11.57
C CYS A 26 -16.24 -10.06 -12.49
N TYR A 27 -16.68 -10.71 -13.57
CA TYR A 27 -15.82 -11.41 -14.53
C TYR A 27 -14.60 -10.59 -15.00
N VAL A 28 -14.80 -9.28 -15.22
CA VAL A 28 -13.74 -8.35 -15.66
C VAL A 28 -12.73 -8.02 -14.54
N HIS A 29 -13.18 -7.98 -13.28
CA HIS A 29 -12.37 -7.49 -12.16
C HIS A 29 -11.86 -8.60 -11.24
N ARG A 30 -12.35 -9.83 -11.37
CA ARG A 30 -11.92 -10.97 -10.55
C ARG A 30 -10.41 -11.24 -10.63
N SER A 31 -9.80 -11.01 -11.79
CA SER A 31 -8.35 -11.13 -12.01
C SER A 31 -7.59 -9.80 -11.88
N SER A 32 -8.30 -8.69 -11.68
CA SER A 32 -7.68 -7.37 -11.59
C SER A 32 -7.15 -7.11 -10.17
N PRO A 33 -5.93 -6.59 -10.01
CA PRO A 33 -5.43 -6.20 -8.70
C PRO A 33 -6.31 -5.10 -8.12
N ILE A 34 -6.84 -5.35 -6.92
CA ILE A 34 -7.69 -4.41 -6.18
C ILE A 34 -6.90 -3.13 -5.94
N ARG A 35 -7.53 -1.99 -6.23
CA ARG A 35 -6.98 -0.68 -5.91
C ARG A 35 -7.32 -0.34 -4.47
N ILE A 36 -6.30 -0.06 -3.67
CA ILE A 36 -6.42 0.29 -2.26
C ILE A 36 -6.02 1.76 -2.12
N PRO A 37 -6.78 2.59 -1.39
CA PRO A 37 -6.37 3.96 -1.10
C PRO A 37 -5.03 3.99 -0.34
N CYS A 38 -4.22 5.02 -0.60
CA CYS A 38 -2.99 5.23 0.14
C CYS A 38 -3.29 5.47 1.62
N LYS A 39 -2.55 4.80 2.50
CA LYS A 39 -2.62 4.98 3.96
C LYS A 39 -2.04 6.30 4.47
N GLU A 40 -1.40 7.09 3.60
CA GLU A 40 -0.82 8.37 4.02
C GLU A 40 -1.96 9.37 4.20
N TYR A 41 -1.99 10.04 5.36
CA TYR A 41 -3.01 11.04 5.66
C TYR A 41 -2.99 12.16 4.63
N GLY A 42 -4.15 12.45 4.02
CA GLY A 42 -4.29 13.45 2.96
C GLY A 42 -3.95 12.97 1.55
N CYS A 43 -3.59 11.69 1.37
CA CYS A 43 -3.35 11.12 0.04
C CYS A 43 -4.59 10.38 -0.48
N SER A 44 -5.20 10.89 -1.55
CA SER A 44 -6.33 10.27 -2.25
C SER A 44 -5.90 9.30 -3.36
N GLU A 45 -4.60 9.04 -3.49
CA GLU A 45 -4.07 8.24 -4.60
C GLU A 45 -4.34 6.75 -4.38
N LEU A 46 -5.01 6.15 -5.37
CA LEU A 46 -5.29 4.72 -5.40
C LEU A 46 -4.04 3.96 -5.86
N ASN A 47 -3.56 3.06 -5.01
CA ASN A 47 -2.40 2.23 -5.31
C ASN A 47 -2.79 0.77 -5.52
N ARG A 48 -1.92 0.03 -6.19
CA ARG A 48 -1.99 -1.44 -6.34
C ARG A 48 -1.03 -2.15 -5.40
N SER A 49 -0.43 -1.41 -4.48
CA SER A 49 0.66 -1.90 -3.64
C SER A 49 0.10 -2.74 -2.50
N LYS A 50 0.65 -3.94 -2.31
CA LYS A 50 0.33 -4.79 -1.16
C LYS A 50 0.62 -4.07 0.17
N TYR A 51 1.52 -3.08 0.17
CA TYR A 51 1.90 -2.31 1.36
C TYR A 51 0.89 -1.21 1.72
N GLY A 52 -0.10 -0.92 0.85
CA GLY A 52 -1.12 0.10 1.08
C GLY A 52 -0.62 1.54 0.96
N TYR A 53 0.49 1.76 0.27
CA TYR A 53 1.02 3.09 -0.03
C TYR A 53 1.14 3.28 -1.54
N CYS A 54 0.91 4.49 -2.03
CA CYS A 54 1.32 4.85 -3.39
C CYS A 54 2.85 4.84 -3.49
N ASP A 55 3.38 4.74 -4.71
CA ASP A 55 4.81 4.54 -4.93
C ASP A 55 5.66 5.68 -4.34
N LEU A 56 5.13 6.92 -4.38
CA LEU A 56 5.76 8.08 -3.78
C LEU A 56 5.90 7.93 -2.25
N HIS A 57 4.82 7.58 -1.57
CA HIS A 57 4.81 7.40 -0.12
C HIS A 57 5.59 6.15 0.31
N ALA A 58 5.51 5.06 -0.46
CA ALA A 58 6.32 3.87 -0.24
C ALA A 58 7.82 4.21 -0.31
N ARG A 59 8.24 5.02 -1.30
CA ARG A 59 9.63 5.48 -1.44
C ARG A 59 10.05 6.35 -0.25
N LYS A 60 9.20 7.29 0.18
CA LYS A 60 9.43 8.16 1.35
C LYS A 60 9.65 7.33 2.62
N HIS A 61 8.78 6.37 2.89
CA HIS A 61 8.90 5.46 4.05
C HIS A 61 10.19 4.63 4.00
N ARG A 62 10.52 4.04 2.84
CA ARG A 62 11.77 3.28 2.68
C ARG A 62 13.00 4.15 2.98
N LYS A 63 13.06 5.37 2.45
CA LYS A 63 14.16 6.30 2.72
C LYS A 63 14.26 6.67 4.21
N LYS A 64 13.13 6.94 4.87
CA LYS A 64 13.10 7.25 6.31
C LYS A 64 13.64 6.08 7.15
N LYS A 65 13.22 4.85 6.83
CA LYS A 65 13.71 3.64 7.51
C LYS A 65 15.21 3.45 7.32
N GLN A 66 15.72 3.62 6.09
CA GLN A 66 17.16 3.52 5.81
C GLN A 66 17.97 4.58 6.56
N TYR A 67 17.49 5.82 6.63
CA TYR A 67 18.15 6.88 7.40
C TYR A 67 18.22 6.53 8.89
N GLN A 68 17.13 6.02 9.47
CA GLN A 68 17.10 5.60 10.87
C GLN A 68 18.07 4.45 11.15
N GLN A 69 18.14 3.45 10.27
CA GLN A 69 19.09 2.33 10.37
C GLN A 69 20.54 2.84 10.37
N LYS A 70 20.90 3.67 9.38
CA LYS A 70 22.25 4.27 9.31
C LYS A 70 22.59 5.11 10.53
N LYS A 71 21.61 5.83 11.10
CA LYS A 71 21.82 6.60 12.32
C LYS A 71 22.10 5.69 13.52
N LEU A 72 21.35 4.59 13.66
CA LEU A 72 21.56 3.61 14.73
C LEU A 72 22.90 2.89 14.60
N GLU A 73 23.28 2.48 13.39
CA GLU A 73 24.58 1.87 13.09
C GLU A 73 25.73 2.79 13.48
N LYS A 74 25.68 4.07 13.09
CA LYS A 74 26.69 5.06 13.50
C LYS A 74 26.76 5.25 15.01
N MET A 75 25.61 5.30 15.70
CA MET A 75 25.60 5.40 17.16
C MET A 75 26.17 4.15 17.83
N ALA A 76 25.96 2.96 17.25
CA ALA A 76 26.56 1.72 17.74
C ALA A 76 28.08 1.70 17.53
N GLN A 77 28.56 2.09 16.35
CA GLN A 77 30.00 2.21 16.04
C GLN A 77 30.72 3.19 16.97
N ASN A 78 30.15 4.39 17.14
CA ASN A 78 30.70 5.41 18.05
C ASN A 78 30.68 4.96 19.52
N ARG A 79 29.77 4.05 19.90
CA ARG A 79 29.70 3.50 21.26
C ARG A 79 30.74 2.39 21.47
N SER A 80 31.07 1.60 20.44
CA SER A 80 32.15 0.61 20.49
C SER A 80 33.56 1.21 20.46
N GLU A 81 33.77 2.32 19.74
CA GLU A 81 35.08 3.01 19.69
C GLU A 81 35.44 3.72 21.01
N LYS A 82 34.44 4.06 21.84
CA LYS A 82 34.66 4.68 23.16
C LYS A 82 34.92 3.69 24.28
N THR A 83 34.88 2.38 23.99
CA THR A 83 35.10 1.30 24.98
C THR A 83 36.50 0.67 24.91
N PHE A 84 37.41 1.23 24.11
CA PHE A 84 38.82 0.86 24.05
C PHE A 84 39.72 2.00 24.51
#